data_AF-A0A6I2UUI1-F1
#
_entry.id   AF-A0A6I2UUI1-F1
#
_cell.length_a   1.000
_cell.length_b   1.000
_cell.length_c   1.000
_cell.angle_alpha   90.00
_cell.angle_beta   90.00
_cell.angle_gamma   90.00
#
_symmetry.space_group_name_H-M   'P 1'
#
loop_
_entity.id
_entity.type
_entity.pdbx_description
1 polymer ?
#
loop_
_entity_poly.entity_id
_entity_poly.type
_entity_poly.pdbx_seq_one_letter_code
_entity_poly.pdbx_strand_id
1 'polypeptide(L)'
;MGGILTTVLSLLTGRAGAHEAYDTEMVRLIHEIHEYAKARQPSFGLLANGGAALFLPYDGNTPENVKKQLSNLDGQLVESVFFGYDMKDGAAAPDDASAYFKKALAVPQRTGMPVFNLDYVHTARQAEDSYEKNRRQGYVSWASFHRLLDTMPEEPPRHVNADDCTSLRDVRNFMVLLNPGHFSSREAYLDALRQSGYDLLILDLFYGDRALTAHEVRTLQQKPQGGRRLVYAYMSVGEAENYRSYWRPEWDRKKPSWLAERNEAWGSFHVKYWRREWKNILYGTPDAYLDTILAAGFDGAFLDVVDGYQYFQQTEGTES
;
A
#
# COMPACT_ATOMS: atom_id res chain seq x y z
N MET A 1 36.05 -62.74 16.57
CA MET A 1 35.02 -62.41 15.56
C MET A 1 33.75 -62.13 16.34
N GLY A 2 33.42 -60.89 16.68
CA GLY A 2 32.95 -59.81 15.80
C GLY A 2 31.41 -59.93 15.71
N GLY A 3 30.57 -58.99 16.16
CA GLY A 3 30.79 -57.68 16.74
C GLY A 3 29.56 -57.25 17.55
N ILE A 4 29.80 -56.33 18.48
CA ILE A 4 28.79 -55.59 19.24
C ILE A 4 28.50 -54.34 18.42
N LEU A 5 27.26 -54.13 17.95
CA LEU A 5 26.84 -52.84 17.42
C LEU A 5 25.65 -52.33 18.22
N THR A 6 25.98 -51.34 19.04
CA THR A 6 25.17 -50.58 19.97
C THR A 6 24.02 -49.87 19.24
N THR A 7 22.79 -50.05 19.74
CA THR A 7 21.63 -49.25 19.37
C THR A 7 21.82 -47.83 19.89
N VAL A 8 22.18 -46.89 19.01
CA VAL A 8 22.15 -45.46 19.33
C VAL A 8 20.72 -44.98 19.08
N LEU A 9 19.96 -44.82 20.16
CA LEU A 9 18.69 -44.12 20.18
C LEU A 9 19.00 -42.61 20.08
N SER A 10 19.08 -42.08 18.86
CA SER A 10 19.14 -40.63 18.65
C SER A 10 17.77 -40.04 18.92
N LEU A 11 17.58 -39.50 20.12
CA LEU A 11 16.57 -38.49 20.42
C LEU A 11 16.89 -37.23 19.60
N LEU A 12 16.43 -37.19 18.36
CA LEU A 12 16.28 -35.93 17.63
C LEU A 12 15.09 -35.20 18.24
N THR A 13 15.35 -34.42 19.29
CA THR A 13 14.53 -33.24 19.58
C THR A 13 14.82 -32.22 18.49
N GLY A 14 14.28 -32.46 17.29
CA GLY A 14 14.15 -31.44 16.27
C GLY A 14 13.13 -30.41 16.77
N ARG A 15 13.61 -29.25 17.25
CA ARG A 15 12.83 -28.03 17.04
C ARG A 15 12.79 -27.82 15.53
N ALA A 16 11.78 -28.38 14.87
CA ALA A 16 11.29 -27.77 13.65
C ALA A 16 10.89 -26.35 14.07
N GLY A 17 11.72 -25.36 13.73
CA GLY A 17 11.32 -23.96 13.90
C GLY A 17 10.01 -23.80 13.14
N ALA A 18 8.98 -23.28 13.81
CA ALA A 18 7.77 -22.94 13.09
C ALA A 18 8.17 -21.97 11.98
N HIS A 19 7.89 -22.33 10.72
CA HIS A 19 8.02 -21.40 9.59
C HIS A 19 7.18 -20.18 9.93
N GLU A 20 7.76 -18.99 9.78
CA GLU A 20 7.02 -17.76 10.07
C GLU A 20 5.86 -17.66 9.07
N ALA A 21 4.64 -17.44 9.57
CA ALA A 21 3.47 -17.31 8.72
C ALA A 21 3.40 -15.86 8.20
N TYR A 22 4.19 -15.57 7.18
CA TYR A 22 4.44 -14.22 6.67
C TYR A 22 3.16 -13.44 6.31
N ASP A 23 2.22 -14.09 5.62
CA ASP A 23 0.88 -13.57 5.37
C ASP A 23 0.13 -13.16 6.64
N THR A 24 0.19 -14.01 7.67
CA THR A 24 -0.44 -13.83 8.97
C THR A 24 0.23 -12.70 9.76
N GLU A 25 1.55 -12.57 9.65
CA GLU A 25 2.30 -11.46 10.24
C GLU A 25 2.00 -10.13 9.56
N MET A 26 1.80 -10.10 8.23
CA MET A 26 1.38 -8.90 7.52
C MET A 26 -0.04 -8.48 7.93
N VAL A 27 -0.96 -9.44 8.01
CA VAL A 27 -2.33 -9.20 8.52
C VAL A 27 -2.31 -8.72 9.98
N ARG A 28 -1.39 -9.25 10.80
CA ARG A 28 -1.19 -8.78 12.18
C ARG A 28 -0.65 -7.35 12.20
N LEU A 29 0.30 -6.99 11.36
CA LEU A 29 0.81 -5.62 11.26
C LEU A 29 -0.31 -4.64 10.89
N ILE A 30 -1.13 -4.97 9.88
CA ILE A 30 -2.29 -4.14 9.49
C ILE A 30 -3.27 -3.99 10.65
N HIS A 31 -3.53 -5.07 11.40
CA HIS A 31 -4.36 -5.01 12.60
C HIS A 31 -3.79 -4.08 13.67
N GLU A 32 -2.49 -4.17 13.95
CA GLU A 32 -1.83 -3.29 14.94
C GLU A 32 -1.89 -1.81 14.52
N ILE A 33 -1.65 -1.52 13.23
CA ILE A 33 -1.79 -0.17 12.64
C ILE A 33 -3.24 0.32 12.79
N HIS A 34 -4.22 -0.53 12.48
CA HIS A 34 -5.64 -0.23 12.63
C HIS A 34 -5.99 0.17 14.06
N GLU A 35 -5.69 -0.70 15.03
CA GLU A 35 -5.98 -0.44 16.45
C GLU A 35 -5.29 0.85 16.92
N TYR A 36 -4.02 1.05 16.53
CA TYR A 36 -3.25 2.23 16.90
C TYR A 36 -3.86 3.53 16.38
N ALA A 37 -4.23 3.55 15.09
CA ALA A 37 -4.81 4.71 14.43
C ALA A 37 -6.23 5.00 14.93
N LYS A 38 -7.10 4.00 14.99
CA LYS A 38 -8.51 4.17 15.42
C LYS A 38 -8.62 4.63 16.88
N ALA A 39 -7.69 4.21 17.75
CA ALA A 39 -7.63 4.69 19.13
C ALA A 39 -7.34 6.21 19.24
N ARG A 40 -6.71 6.81 18.22
CA ARG A 40 -6.34 8.24 18.19
C ARG A 40 -7.30 9.07 17.34
N GLN A 41 -7.72 8.52 16.21
CA GLN A 41 -8.64 9.14 15.27
C GLN A 41 -9.61 8.06 14.75
N PRO A 42 -10.81 7.91 15.35
CA PRO A 42 -11.75 6.84 14.99
C PRO A 42 -12.17 6.84 13.52
N SER A 43 -12.15 7.99 12.85
CA SER A 43 -12.45 8.13 11.43
C SER A 43 -11.26 7.88 10.49
N PHE A 44 -10.05 7.63 11.03
CA PHE A 44 -8.84 7.45 10.21
C PHE A 44 -8.97 6.20 9.35
N GLY A 45 -8.88 6.35 8.03
CA GLY A 45 -9.08 5.23 7.11
C GLY A 45 -7.80 4.53 6.71
N LEU A 46 -7.88 3.23 6.43
CA LEU A 46 -6.77 2.44 5.90
C LEU A 46 -7.10 1.92 4.50
N LEU A 47 -6.29 2.32 3.52
CA LEU A 47 -6.36 1.83 2.14
C LEU A 47 -5.09 1.00 1.86
N ALA A 48 -5.23 -0.31 1.66
CA ALA A 48 -4.09 -1.16 1.34
C ALA A 48 -3.78 -1.14 -0.16
N ASN A 49 -2.50 -1.25 -0.51
CA ASN A 49 -2.01 -1.49 -1.87
C ASN A 49 -1.10 -2.72 -1.92
N GLY A 50 -1.21 -3.45 -3.03
CA GLY A 50 -0.67 -4.80 -3.13
C GLY A 50 -1.43 -5.78 -2.22
N GLY A 51 -0.95 -7.01 -2.13
CA GLY A 51 -1.47 -7.99 -1.18
C GLY A 51 -2.91 -8.47 -1.43
N ALA A 52 -3.51 -8.23 -2.60
CA ALA A 52 -4.88 -8.65 -2.93
C ALA A 52 -5.13 -10.15 -2.68
N ALA A 53 -4.09 -10.97 -2.83
CA ALA A 53 -4.07 -12.39 -2.49
C ALA A 53 -4.50 -12.69 -1.04
N LEU A 54 -4.31 -11.77 -0.09
CA LEU A 54 -4.69 -11.92 1.32
C LEU A 54 -6.22 -11.98 1.53
N PHE A 55 -7.02 -11.67 0.50
CA PHE A 55 -8.47 -11.90 0.51
C PHE A 55 -8.89 -13.31 0.07
N LEU A 56 -7.95 -14.15 -0.35
CA LEU A 56 -8.21 -15.54 -0.71
C LEU A 56 -7.57 -16.47 0.33
N PRO A 57 -8.32 -17.44 0.90
CA PRO A 57 -7.75 -18.45 1.79
C PRO A 57 -7.04 -19.53 0.97
N TYR A 58 -5.93 -19.16 0.34
CA TYR A 58 -5.15 -19.98 -0.59
C TYR A 58 -3.65 -19.74 -0.36
N ASP A 59 -2.81 -20.71 -0.74
CA ASP A 59 -1.34 -20.61 -0.68
C ASP A 59 -0.78 -20.25 0.71
N GLY A 60 -1.26 -20.97 1.73
CA GLY A 60 -0.88 -20.72 3.13
C GLY A 60 -1.78 -19.70 3.84
N ASN A 61 -2.47 -18.81 3.11
CA ASN A 61 -3.35 -17.82 3.72
C ASN A 61 -4.65 -18.44 4.26
N THR A 62 -5.10 -17.93 5.40
CA THR A 62 -6.19 -18.55 6.18
C THR A 62 -7.51 -17.78 6.06
N PRO A 63 -8.67 -18.43 6.26
CA PRO A 63 -9.95 -17.73 6.36
C PRO A 63 -10.00 -16.68 7.48
N GLU A 64 -9.25 -16.89 8.56
CA GLU A 64 -9.13 -15.92 9.66
C GLU A 64 -8.38 -14.67 9.23
N ASN A 65 -7.31 -14.81 8.42
CA ASN A 65 -6.61 -13.68 7.84
C ASN A 65 -7.52 -12.88 6.91
N VAL A 66 -8.29 -13.55 6.05
CA VAL A 66 -9.27 -12.88 5.17
C VAL A 66 -10.27 -12.08 6.00
N LYS A 67 -10.81 -12.67 7.07
CA LYS A 67 -11.76 -11.99 7.97
C LYS A 67 -11.13 -10.75 8.61
N LYS A 68 -9.89 -10.84 9.09
CA LYS A 68 -9.16 -9.70 9.68
C LYS A 68 -8.86 -8.61 8.67
N GLN A 69 -8.50 -8.94 7.44
CA GLN A 69 -8.32 -7.93 6.39
C GLN A 69 -9.62 -7.17 6.14
N LEU A 70 -10.74 -7.89 6.02
CA LEU A 70 -12.05 -7.28 5.83
C LEU A 70 -12.51 -6.39 7.00
N SER A 71 -12.03 -6.64 8.22
CA SER A 71 -12.37 -5.83 9.40
C SER A 71 -11.45 -4.65 9.63
N ASN A 72 -10.19 -4.73 9.18
CA ASN A 72 -9.16 -3.75 9.50
C ASN A 72 -8.93 -2.71 8.39
N LEU A 73 -9.33 -3.02 7.14
CA LEU A 73 -9.18 -2.11 6.01
C LEU A 73 -10.51 -1.41 5.67
N ASP A 74 -10.39 -0.20 5.15
CA ASP A 74 -11.52 0.60 4.67
C ASP A 74 -11.61 0.59 3.12
N GLY A 75 -10.56 0.14 2.44
CA GLY A 75 -10.50 -0.03 0.98
C GLY A 75 -9.28 -0.84 0.53
N GLN A 76 -9.30 -1.29 -0.73
CA GLN A 76 -8.18 -1.97 -1.38
C GLN A 76 -7.86 -1.29 -2.72
N LEU A 77 -6.61 -0.93 -2.94
CA LEU A 77 -6.06 -0.50 -4.23
C LEU A 77 -5.21 -1.61 -4.85
N VAL A 78 -5.19 -1.69 -6.17
CA VAL A 78 -4.30 -2.61 -6.89
C VAL A 78 -3.63 -1.91 -8.08
N GLU A 79 -2.39 -2.32 -8.33
CA GLU A 79 -1.55 -1.90 -9.46
C GLU A 79 -1.00 -3.16 -10.14
N SER A 80 -1.52 -3.61 -11.28
CA SER A 80 -2.61 -3.07 -12.09
C SER A 80 -3.47 -4.23 -12.61
N VAL A 81 -4.79 -4.05 -12.71
CA VAL A 81 -5.69 -5.14 -13.17
C VAL A 81 -5.67 -5.30 -14.68
N PHE A 82 -5.56 -4.21 -15.45
CA PHE A 82 -5.81 -4.27 -16.91
C PHE A 82 -4.63 -3.79 -17.74
N PHE A 83 -3.88 -2.78 -17.31
CA PHE A 83 -2.74 -2.25 -18.05
C PHE A 83 -1.59 -1.88 -17.11
N GLY A 84 -0.36 -2.23 -17.48
CA GLY A 84 0.79 -1.94 -16.64
C GLY A 84 1.18 -3.03 -15.64
N TYR A 85 0.58 -4.22 -15.74
CA TYR A 85 0.97 -5.36 -14.90
C TYR A 85 2.45 -5.73 -15.11
N ASP A 86 3.14 -6.12 -14.03
CA ASP A 86 4.54 -6.60 -14.07
C ASP A 86 5.48 -5.59 -14.75
N MET A 87 5.35 -4.31 -14.37
CA MET A 87 6.17 -3.19 -14.83
C MET A 87 6.13 -2.95 -16.36
N LYS A 88 5.09 -3.43 -17.05
CA LYS A 88 4.93 -3.29 -18.52
C LYS A 88 3.86 -2.26 -18.85
N ASP A 89 4.20 -0.98 -18.74
CA ASP A 89 3.30 0.15 -19.02
C ASP A 89 2.65 0.02 -20.40
N GLY A 90 1.35 0.30 -20.47
CA GLY A 90 0.54 0.22 -21.70
C GLY A 90 0.31 -1.19 -22.23
N ALA A 91 1.03 -2.20 -21.76
CA ALA A 91 0.74 -3.59 -22.10
C ALA A 91 -0.55 -4.02 -21.38
N ALA A 92 -1.43 -4.70 -22.11
CA ALA A 92 -2.57 -5.35 -21.49
C ALA A 92 -2.07 -6.45 -20.54
N ALA A 93 -2.63 -6.49 -19.34
CA ALA A 93 -2.36 -7.57 -18.40
C ALA A 93 -2.81 -8.91 -19.00
N PRO A 94 -2.06 -10.01 -18.76
CA PRO A 94 -2.51 -11.35 -19.12
C PRO A 94 -3.91 -11.66 -18.57
N ASP A 95 -4.69 -12.45 -19.31
CA ASP A 95 -6.09 -12.76 -18.94
C ASP A 95 -6.19 -13.50 -17.60
N ASP A 96 -5.24 -14.40 -17.32
CA ASP A 96 -5.13 -15.15 -16.07
C ASP A 96 -4.77 -14.25 -14.88
N ALA A 97 -3.81 -13.33 -15.05
CA ALA A 97 -3.47 -12.32 -14.04
C ALA A 97 -4.68 -11.41 -13.75
N SER A 98 -5.33 -10.91 -14.79
CA SER A 98 -6.55 -10.09 -14.68
C SER A 98 -7.68 -10.86 -13.98
N ALA A 99 -7.88 -12.13 -14.32
CA ALA A 99 -8.91 -12.97 -13.72
C ALA A 99 -8.61 -13.26 -12.25
N TYR A 100 -7.34 -13.44 -11.89
CA TYR A 100 -6.90 -13.64 -10.52
C TYR A 100 -7.24 -12.42 -9.65
N PHE A 101 -6.86 -11.21 -10.07
CA PHE A 101 -7.18 -10.00 -9.31
C PHE A 101 -8.69 -9.81 -9.17
N LYS A 102 -9.47 -9.99 -10.24
CA LYS A 102 -10.94 -9.91 -10.16
C LYS A 102 -11.52 -10.89 -9.15
N LYS A 103 -11.00 -12.14 -9.12
CA LYS A 103 -11.43 -13.15 -8.15
C LYS A 103 -11.13 -12.73 -6.71
N ALA A 104 -9.92 -12.23 -6.46
CA ALA A 104 -9.51 -11.76 -5.14
C ALA A 104 -10.32 -10.54 -4.67
N LEU A 105 -10.42 -9.52 -5.52
CA LEU A 105 -11.07 -8.24 -5.22
C LEU A 105 -12.61 -8.36 -5.11
N ALA A 106 -13.21 -9.38 -5.72
CA ALA A 106 -14.63 -9.66 -5.52
C ALA A 106 -14.96 -10.00 -4.06
N VAL A 107 -13.99 -10.44 -3.24
CA VAL A 107 -14.20 -10.73 -1.81
C VAL A 107 -14.50 -9.46 -1.01
N PRO A 108 -13.64 -8.43 -0.96
CA PRO A 108 -13.96 -7.16 -0.29
C PRO A 108 -15.14 -6.42 -0.94
N GLN A 109 -15.29 -6.45 -2.28
CA GLN A 109 -16.45 -5.79 -2.90
C GLN A 109 -17.80 -6.32 -2.41
N ARG A 110 -17.91 -7.62 -2.13
CA ARG A 110 -19.15 -8.22 -1.60
C ARG A 110 -19.51 -7.75 -0.20
N THR A 111 -18.58 -7.17 0.56
CA THR A 111 -18.85 -6.52 1.86
C THR A 111 -19.14 -5.01 1.72
N GLY A 112 -19.16 -4.51 0.48
CA GLY A 112 -19.28 -3.10 0.15
C GLY A 112 -18.00 -2.29 0.39
N MET A 113 -16.86 -2.96 0.64
CA MET A 113 -15.58 -2.27 0.68
C MET A 113 -15.22 -1.78 -0.73
N PRO A 114 -14.89 -0.48 -0.91
CA PRO A 114 -14.51 0.06 -2.19
C PRO A 114 -13.18 -0.54 -2.67
N VAL A 115 -13.12 -0.83 -3.97
CA VAL A 115 -11.91 -1.28 -4.64
C VAL A 115 -11.47 -0.22 -5.64
N PHE A 116 -10.19 0.12 -5.56
CA PHE A 116 -9.51 1.07 -6.41
C PHE A 116 -8.55 0.33 -7.35
N ASN A 117 -8.41 0.80 -8.58
CA ASN A 117 -7.41 0.26 -9.49
C ASN A 117 -6.65 1.41 -10.18
N LEU A 118 -5.34 1.31 -10.17
CA LEU A 118 -4.43 2.20 -10.87
C LEU A 118 -3.76 1.42 -12.00
N ASP A 119 -4.13 1.76 -13.23
CA ASP A 119 -3.55 1.19 -14.45
C ASP A 119 -2.52 2.15 -15.04
N TYR A 120 -1.45 1.61 -15.65
CA TYR A 120 -0.43 2.38 -16.34
C TYR A 120 -0.57 2.25 -17.86
N VAL A 121 -0.82 3.35 -18.54
CA VAL A 121 -1.19 3.43 -19.97
C VAL A 121 -0.26 4.37 -20.75
N HIS A 122 -0.22 4.25 -22.08
CA HIS A 122 0.57 5.14 -22.94
C HIS A 122 -0.29 6.06 -23.81
N THR A 123 -1.58 5.74 -23.98
CA THR A 123 -2.47 6.44 -24.92
C THR A 123 -3.83 6.72 -24.32
N ALA A 124 -4.47 7.80 -24.74
CA ALA A 124 -5.85 8.12 -24.35
C ALA A 124 -6.82 6.97 -24.66
N ARG A 125 -6.61 6.25 -25.76
CA ARG A 125 -7.42 5.06 -26.10
C ARG A 125 -7.30 3.95 -25.06
N GLN A 126 -6.09 3.67 -24.57
CA GLN A 126 -5.88 2.71 -23.49
C GLN A 126 -6.50 3.20 -22.17
N ALA A 127 -6.39 4.50 -21.88
CA ALA A 127 -7.05 5.11 -20.73
C ALA A 127 -8.57 4.87 -20.78
N GLU A 128 -9.23 5.16 -21.91
CA GLU A 128 -10.68 4.90 -22.08
C GLU A 128 -11.04 3.42 -21.92
N ASP A 129 -10.24 2.51 -22.47
CA ASP A 129 -10.47 1.07 -22.33
C ASP A 129 -10.28 0.61 -20.87
N SER A 130 -9.26 1.12 -20.17
CA SER A 130 -9.08 0.90 -18.74
C SER A 130 -10.31 1.38 -17.95
N TYR A 131 -10.76 2.62 -18.14
CA TYR A 131 -11.93 3.15 -17.44
C TYR A 131 -13.19 2.31 -17.67
N GLU A 132 -13.45 1.90 -18.92
CA GLU A 132 -14.61 1.06 -19.24
C GLU A 132 -14.51 -0.33 -18.59
N LYS A 133 -13.34 -0.96 -18.62
CA LYS A 133 -13.09 -2.27 -17.98
C LYS A 133 -13.27 -2.20 -16.46
N ASN A 134 -12.72 -1.17 -15.82
CA ASN A 134 -12.85 -0.92 -14.39
C ASN A 134 -14.30 -0.66 -13.98
N ARG A 135 -15.03 0.17 -14.74
CA ARG A 135 -16.45 0.45 -14.51
C ARG A 135 -17.30 -0.82 -14.55
N ARG A 136 -17.00 -1.77 -15.44
CA ARG A 136 -17.69 -3.07 -15.50
C ARG A 136 -17.44 -3.96 -14.28
N GLN A 137 -16.32 -3.76 -13.58
CA GLN A 137 -16.03 -4.45 -12.31
C GLN A 137 -16.53 -3.68 -11.09
N GLY A 138 -17.02 -2.45 -11.26
CA GLY A 138 -17.40 -1.58 -10.14
C GLY A 138 -16.20 -1.06 -9.35
N TYR A 139 -15.04 -0.90 -10.01
CA TYR A 139 -13.86 -0.28 -9.40
C TYR A 139 -13.89 1.23 -9.60
N VAL A 140 -13.40 1.98 -8.62
CA VAL A 140 -13.00 3.37 -8.81
C VAL A 140 -11.61 3.33 -9.43
N SER A 141 -11.38 3.97 -10.58
CA SER A 141 -10.12 3.79 -11.29
C SER A 141 -9.45 5.08 -11.72
N TRP A 142 -8.14 5.02 -11.85
CA TRP A 142 -7.32 6.05 -12.49
C TRP A 142 -6.34 5.39 -13.45
N ALA A 143 -6.27 5.90 -14.69
CA ALA A 143 -5.30 5.48 -15.68
C ALA A 143 -4.18 6.51 -15.74
N SER A 144 -3.00 6.18 -15.21
CA SER A 144 -1.83 7.05 -15.20
C SER A 144 -0.97 6.83 -16.45
N PHE A 145 -0.42 7.92 -16.98
CA PHE A 145 0.55 7.89 -18.08
C PHE A 145 2.01 7.85 -17.58
N HIS A 146 2.21 7.96 -16.27
CA HIS A 146 3.51 8.05 -15.63
C HIS A 146 3.57 7.12 -14.42
N ARG A 147 4.33 6.02 -14.52
CA ARG A 147 4.55 5.09 -13.40
C ARG A 147 5.19 5.72 -12.18
N LEU A 148 5.98 6.76 -12.37
CA LEU A 148 6.62 7.47 -11.28
C LEU A 148 5.62 8.31 -10.46
N LEU A 149 4.37 8.47 -10.90
CA LEU A 149 3.35 9.23 -10.15
C LEU A 149 3.89 10.60 -9.72
N ASP A 150 4.54 11.28 -10.67
CA ASP A 150 5.30 12.51 -10.49
C ASP A 150 4.63 13.71 -11.19
N THR A 151 3.55 13.46 -11.93
CA THR A 151 2.82 14.48 -12.69
C THR A 151 1.32 14.43 -12.39
N MET A 152 0.69 15.61 -12.40
CA MET A 152 -0.77 15.71 -12.37
C MET A 152 -1.31 15.65 -13.80
N PRO A 153 -2.43 14.93 -14.04
CA PRO A 153 -3.12 14.99 -15.33
C PRO A 153 -3.57 16.42 -15.67
N GLU A 154 -3.42 16.81 -16.93
CA GLU A 154 -3.97 18.10 -17.43
C GLU A 154 -5.51 18.07 -17.50
N GLU A 155 -6.08 16.89 -17.73
CA GLU A 155 -7.52 16.69 -17.81
C GLU A 155 -8.15 16.65 -16.40
N PRO A 156 -9.36 17.19 -16.23
CA PRO A 156 -10.08 17.09 -14.97
C PRO A 156 -10.41 15.63 -14.63
N PRO A 157 -10.60 15.30 -13.34
CA PRO A 157 -11.01 13.96 -12.95
C PRO A 157 -12.29 13.54 -13.65
N ARG A 158 -12.37 12.25 -13.98
CA ARG A 158 -13.65 11.62 -14.30
C ARG A 158 -14.55 11.62 -13.06
N HIS A 159 -15.86 11.63 -13.27
CA HIS A 159 -16.85 11.55 -12.17
C HIS A 159 -16.68 12.65 -11.10
N VAL A 160 -16.39 13.89 -11.52
CA VAL A 160 -16.37 15.04 -10.61
C VAL A 160 -17.67 15.10 -9.80
N ASN A 161 -17.54 15.29 -8.49
CA ASN A 161 -18.66 15.46 -7.58
C ASN A 161 -18.34 16.55 -6.54
N ALA A 162 -19.40 17.22 -6.09
CA ALA A 162 -19.35 18.29 -5.09
C ALA A 162 -19.88 17.83 -3.72
N ASP A 163 -20.19 16.54 -3.57
CA ASP A 163 -20.67 15.97 -2.30
C ASP A 163 -19.50 15.84 -1.30
N ASP A 164 -19.79 15.83 -0.01
CA ASP A 164 -18.76 15.57 1.01
C ASP A 164 -18.33 14.10 0.98
N CYS A 165 -17.02 13.85 0.93
CA CYS A 165 -16.44 12.53 1.15
C CYS A 165 -15.97 12.41 2.61
N THR A 166 -16.62 11.51 3.36
CA THR A 166 -16.33 11.25 4.78
C THR A 166 -15.72 9.86 5.00
N SER A 167 -15.82 8.98 4.01
CA SER A 167 -15.22 7.64 3.98
C SER A 167 -14.82 7.24 2.56
N LEU A 168 -14.01 6.20 2.41
CA LEU A 168 -13.62 5.69 1.08
C LEU A 168 -14.82 5.24 0.23
N ARG A 169 -15.98 4.96 0.85
CA ARG A 169 -17.22 4.58 0.13
C ARG A 169 -17.84 5.75 -0.62
N ASP A 170 -17.52 6.98 -0.24
CA ASP A 170 -18.04 8.20 -0.87
C ASP A 170 -17.23 8.60 -2.13
N VAL A 171 -16.02 8.04 -2.26
CA VAL A 171 -15.03 8.40 -3.29
C VAL A 171 -15.48 7.87 -4.66
N ARG A 172 -15.56 8.76 -5.66
CA ARG A 172 -15.93 8.44 -7.05
C ARG A 172 -14.77 8.58 -8.03
N ASN A 173 -13.69 9.22 -7.61
CA ASN A 173 -12.46 9.40 -8.37
C ASN A 173 -11.28 9.65 -7.40
N PHE A 174 -10.06 9.30 -7.81
CA PHE A 174 -8.88 9.51 -6.98
C PHE A 174 -7.66 9.82 -7.85
N MET A 175 -6.62 10.34 -7.21
CA MET A 175 -5.31 10.55 -7.79
C MET A 175 -4.23 10.11 -6.80
N VAL A 176 -3.14 9.57 -7.33
CA VAL A 176 -1.92 9.27 -6.58
C VAL A 176 -0.79 10.16 -7.10
N LEU A 177 -0.12 10.90 -6.22
CA LEU A 177 1.00 11.77 -6.58
C LEU A 177 2.06 11.69 -5.48
N LEU A 178 3.07 10.83 -5.69
CA LEU A 178 4.08 10.48 -4.69
C LEU A 178 5.40 11.22 -4.91
N ASN A 179 5.64 11.71 -6.12
CA ASN A 179 6.92 12.32 -6.49
C ASN A 179 6.73 13.78 -6.93
N PRO A 180 6.48 14.72 -6.01
CA PRO A 180 6.15 16.11 -6.35
C PRO A 180 7.37 16.96 -6.80
N GLY A 181 8.47 16.33 -7.23
CA GLY A 181 9.73 16.99 -7.56
C GLY A 181 9.69 17.92 -8.78
N HIS A 182 8.70 17.76 -9.66
CA HIS A 182 8.51 18.64 -10.83
C HIS A 182 7.84 19.97 -10.51
N PHE A 183 7.29 20.13 -9.31
CA PHE A 183 6.71 21.40 -8.90
C PHE A 183 7.81 22.41 -8.55
N SER A 184 7.63 23.66 -9.01
CA SER A 184 8.63 24.72 -8.81
C SER A 184 8.80 25.13 -7.34
N SER A 185 7.79 24.87 -6.51
CA SER A 185 7.79 25.18 -5.07
C SER A 185 6.69 24.39 -4.34
N ARG A 186 6.82 24.31 -3.02
CA ARG A 186 5.80 23.73 -2.13
C ARG A 186 4.45 24.42 -2.29
N GLU A 187 4.43 25.74 -2.47
CA GLU A 187 3.17 26.48 -2.68
C GLU A 187 2.55 26.11 -4.03
N ALA A 188 3.34 26.03 -5.11
CA ALA A 188 2.84 25.62 -6.43
C ALA A 188 2.24 24.20 -6.41
N TYR A 189 2.88 23.29 -5.67
CA TYR A 189 2.35 21.94 -5.43
C TYR A 189 1.01 21.96 -4.69
N LEU A 190 0.93 22.67 -3.56
CA LEU A 190 -0.30 22.76 -2.78
C LEU A 190 -1.42 23.46 -3.55
N ASP A 191 -1.12 24.51 -4.29
CA ASP A 191 -2.09 25.21 -5.15
C ASP A 191 -2.67 24.31 -6.23
N ALA A 192 -1.83 23.53 -6.92
CA ALA A 192 -2.29 22.60 -7.93
C ALA A 192 -3.22 21.53 -7.33
N LEU A 193 -2.88 20.99 -6.16
CA LEU A 193 -3.73 20.04 -5.44
C LEU A 193 -5.07 20.65 -5.01
N ARG A 194 -5.06 21.86 -4.42
CA ARG A 194 -6.29 22.58 -4.03
C ARG A 194 -7.22 22.83 -5.22
N GLN A 195 -6.66 23.08 -6.40
CA GLN A 195 -7.41 23.35 -7.63
C GLN A 195 -7.90 22.07 -8.34
N SER A 196 -7.45 20.89 -7.91
CA SER A 196 -7.88 19.62 -8.50
C SER A 196 -9.26 19.21 -8.02
N GLY A 197 -10.04 18.52 -8.85
CA GLY A 197 -11.41 18.09 -8.51
C GLY A 197 -11.53 16.74 -7.80
N TYR A 198 -10.41 16.13 -7.34
CA TYR A 198 -10.40 14.75 -6.87
C TYR A 198 -11.06 14.54 -5.49
N ASP A 199 -11.76 13.42 -5.27
CA ASP A 199 -12.35 13.04 -3.96
C ASP A 199 -11.36 12.43 -2.99
N LEU A 200 -10.34 11.78 -3.52
CA LEU A 200 -9.26 11.19 -2.75
C LEU A 200 -7.93 11.60 -3.38
N LEU A 201 -7.11 12.28 -2.57
CA LEU A 201 -5.71 12.53 -2.86
C LEU A 201 -4.86 11.55 -2.07
N ILE A 202 -4.07 10.72 -2.74
CA ILE A 202 -3.04 9.89 -2.12
C ILE A 202 -1.70 10.54 -2.41
N LEU A 203 -1.04 11.04 -1.37
CA LEU A 203 0.13 11.91 -1.46
C LEU A 203 1.27 11.34 -0.64
N ASP A 204 2.51 11.71 -0.98
CA ASP A 204 3.61 11.54 -0.03
C ASP A 204 3.39 12.40 1.22
N LEU A 205 3.87 11.92 2.37
CA LEU A 205 3.85 12.69 3.63
C LEU A 205 4.74 13.95 3.52
N PHE A 206 5.80 13.89 2.71
CA PHE A 206 6.81 14.93 2.58
C PHE A 206 6.71 15.67 1.24
N TYR A 207 6.98 16.97 1.30
CA TYR A 207 7.41 17.74 0.13
C TYR A 207 8.86 18.17 0.38
N GLY A 208 9.79 17.60 -0.40
CA GLY A 208 11.22 17.71 -0.12
C GLY A 208 11.58 16.99 1.19
N ASP A 209 12.22 17.70 2.10
CA ASP A 209 12.69 17.20 3.41
C ASP A 209 11.69 17.43 4.55
N ARG A 210 10.54 18.05 4.28
CA ARG A 210 9.58 18.50 5.30
C ARG A 210 8.20 17.88 5.10
N ALA A 211 7.71 17.23 6.15
CA ALA A 211 6.35 16.72 6.21
C ALA A 211 5.32 17.84 5.97
N LEU A 212 4.19 17.50 5.34
CA LEU A 212 3.03 18.38 5.27
C LEU A 212 2.52 18.69 6.68
N THR A 213 2.16 19.94 6.91
CA THR A 213 1.66 20.42 8.20
C THR A 213 0.15 20.20 8.30
N ALA A 214 -0.35 20.20 9.53
CA ALA A 214 -1.79 20.13 9.79
C ALA A 214 -2.58 21.26 9.13
N HIS A 215 -1.99 22.45 8.96
CA HIS A 215 -2.66 23.53 8.22
C HIS A 215 -2.76 23.22 6.73
N GLU A 216 -1.66 22.79 6.10
CA GLU A 216 -1.63 22.48 4.68
C GLU A 216 -2.60 21.34 4.34
N VAL A 217 -2.56 20.23 5.07
CA VAL A 217 -3.49 19.10 4.86
C VAL A 217 -4.95 19.54 4.99
N ARG A 218 -5.29 20.38 6.00
CA ARG A 218 -6.64 20.94 6.12
C ARG A 218 -7.07 21.77 4.91
N THR A 219 -6.15 22.49 4.27
CA THR A 219 -6.47 23.23 3.03
C THR A 219 -6.74 22.30 1.85
N LEU A 220 -6.09 21.14 1.80
CA LEU A 220 -6.26 20.15 0.75
C LEU A 220 -7.58 19.37 0.86
N GLN A 221 -8.15 19.27 2.06
CA GLN A 221 -9.40 18.55 2.33
C GLN A 221 -10.66 19.25 1.77
N GLN A 222 -10.52 20.39 1.10
CA GLN A 222 -11.62 21.09 0.42
C GLN A 222 -11.51 20.95 -1.10
N LYS A 223 -12.63 20.73 -1.77
CA LYS A 223 -12.70 20.68 -3.23
C LYS A 223 -13.03 22.06 -3.81
N PRO A 224 -12.44 22.44 -4.96
CA PRO A 224 -12.70 23.73 -5.58
C PRO A 224 -14.15 23.83 -6.10
N GLN A 225 -14.76 22.70 -6.46
CA GLN A 225 -16.17 22.62 -6.84
C GLN A 225 -17.14 22.54 -5.63
N GLY A 226 -16.62 22.58 -4.40
CA GLY A 226 -17.40 22.38 -3.17
C GLY A 226 -17.34 20.94 -2.65
N GLY A 227 -17.66 20.80 -1.36
CA GLY A 227 -17.58 19.54 -0.62
C GLY A 227 -16.18 19.23 -0.09
N ARG A 228 -16.13 18.39 0.94
CA ARG A 228 -14.90 17.83 1.51
C ARG A 228 -14.36 16.69 0.64
N ARG A 229 -13.04 16.59 0.52
CA ARG A 229 -12.33 15.39 0.00
C ARG A 229 -11.51 14.73 1.11
N LEU A 230 -11.10 13.50 0.85
CA LEU A 230 -10.14 12.76 1.68
C LEU A 230 -8.71 13.01 1.20
N VAL A 231 -7.78 13.13 2.15
CA VAL A 231 -6.33 13.21 1.88
C VAL A 231 -5.62 12.11 2.65
N TYR A 232 -4.99 11.18 1.94
CA TYR A 232 -4.32 9.99 2.48
C TYR A 232 -2.81 10.12 2.26
N ALA A 233 -2.03 9.71 3.25
CA ALA A 233 -0.57 9.70 3.16
C ALA A 233 -0.04 8.31 2.77
N TYR A 234 0.86 8.27 1.81
CA TYR A 234 1.66 7.09 1.47
C TYR A 234 2.47 6.61 2.66
N MET A 235 2.45 5.31 2.92
CA MET A 235 3.23 4.65 3.96
C MET A 235 3.61 3.23 3.51
N SER A 236 4.88 3.01 3.17
CA SER A 236 5.38 1.65 2.91
C SER A 236 5.43 0.85 4.20
N VAL A 237 4.75 -0.30 4.24
CA VAL A 237 4.72 -1.20 5.41
C VAL A 237 5.59 -2.44 5.23
N GLY A 238 5.87 -2.82 3.98
CA GLY A 238 6.67 -4.01 3.64
C GLY A 238 8.12 -3.72 3.23
N GLU A 239 8.50 -2.46 3.03
CA GLU A 239 9.83 -2.07 2.61
C GLU A 239 10.32 -0.78 3.28
N ALA A 240 11.65 -0.66 3.43
CA ALA A 240 12.34 0.54 3.88
C ALA A 240 12.93 1.30 2.70
N GLU A 241 12.75 2.61 2.70
CA GLU A 241 13.22 3.52 1.66
C GLU A 241 14.39 4.34 2.22
N ASN A 242 15.54 4.29 1.56
CA ASN A 242 16.79 4.86 2.08
C ASN A 242 16.89 6.39 2.04
N TYR A 243 15.90 7.05 1.44
CA TYR A 243 15.77 8.50 1.41
C TYR A 243 14.82 9.04 2.48
N ARG A 244 14.18 8.18 3.28
CA ARG A 244 13.27 8.60 4.36
C ARG A 244 14.03 9.05 5.60
N SER A 245 13.39 9.90 6.40
CA SER A 245 13.97 10.47 7.63
C SER A 245 14.35 9.42 8.69
N TYR A 246 13.71 8.25 8.69
CA TYR A 246 14.05 7.16 9.61
C TYR A 246 15.31 6.39 9.19
N TRP A 247 15.76 6.53 7.94
CA TRP A 247 16.95 5.83 7.45
C TRP A 247 18.18 6.33 8.17
N ARG A 248 18.99 5.39 8.66
CA ARG A 248 20.23 5.73 9.34
C ARG A 248 21.43 5.45 8.44
N PRO A 249 22.36 6.41 8.24
CA PRO A 249 23.51 6.22 7.35
C PRO A 249 24.38 4.99 7.67
N GLU A 250 24.39 4.52 8.93
CA GLU A 250 25.09 3.29 9.29
C GLU A 250 24.52 2.02 8.61
N TRP A 251 23.26 2.03 8.17
CA TRP A 251 22.61 0.89 7.51
C TRP A 251 23.20 0.60 6.12
N ASP A 252 23.77 1.60 5.45
CA ASP A 252 24.48 1.44 4.17
C ASP A 252 25.73 0.56 4.30
N ARG A 253 26.36 0.57 5.48
CA ARG A 253 27.57 -0.21 5.78
C ARG A 253 27.22 -1.54 6.44
N LYS A 254 26.25 -1.53 7.34
CA LYS A 254 25.82 -2.70 8.10
C LYS A 254 24.31 -2.67 8.29
N LYS A 255 23.61 -3.44 7.47
CA LYS A 255 22.16 -3.60 7.56
C LYS A 255 21.76 -4.18 8.92
N PRO A 256 20.74 -3.62 9.60
CA PRO A 256 20.10 -4.26 10.74
C PRO A 256 19.55 -5.64 10.37
N SER A 257 19.39 -6.55 11.34
CA SER A 257 18.92 -7.92 11.08
C SER A 257 17.48 -8.03 10.55
N TRP A 258 16.70 -6.95 10.67
CA TRP A 258 15.35 -6.82 10.15
C TRP A 258 15.31 -6.22 8.74
N LEU A 259 16.42 -5.66 8.24
CA LEU A 259 16.53 -5.10 6.90
C LEU A 259 17.14 -6.16 5.97
N ALA A 260 16.39 -6.58 4.95
CA ALA A 260 16.76 -7.62 4.01
C ALA A 260 17.35 -7.03 2.72
N GLU A 261 17.22 -7.76 1.61
CA GLU A 261 17.82 -7.40 0.33
C GLU A 261 17.15 -6.17 -0.30
N ARG A 262 17.88 -5.55 -1.21
CA ARG A 262 17.39 -4.41 -1.98
C ARG A 262 16.40 -4.91 -3.03
N ASN A 263 15.25 -4.25 -3.12
CA ASN A 263 14.36 -4.39 -4.26
C ASN A 263 14.91 -3.52 -5.40
N GLU A 264 15.48 -4.15 -6.43
CA GLU A 264 16.13 -3.42 -7.53
C GLU A 264 15.15 -2.62 -8.40
N ALA A 265 13.87 -2.99 -8.43
CA ALA A 265 12.86 -2.28 -9.22
C ALA A 265 12.56 -0.89 -8.66
N TRP A 266 12.58 -0.73 -7.34
CA TRP A 266 12.17 0.48 -6.64
C TRP A 266 13.29 1.14 -5.82
N GLY A 267 14.41 0.44 -5.64
CA GLY A 267 15.57 0.92 -4.89
C GLY A 267 15.41 0.97 -3.38
N SER A 268 14.27 0.50 -2.87
CA SER A 268 13.91 0.22 -1.48
C SER A 268 14.49 -1.12 -1.01
N PHE A 269 14.24 -1.49 0.24
CA PHE A 269 14.76 -2.70 0.87
C PHE A 269 13.63 -3.48 1.54
N HIS A 270 13.55 -4.78 1.28
CA HIS A 270 12.61 -5.64 1.99
C HIS A 270 12.85 -5.58 3.50
N VAL A 271 11.79 -5.57 4.30
CA VAL A 271 11.90 -5.55 5.76
C VAL A 271 11.18 -6.74 6.36
N LYS A 272 11.77 -7.32 7.41
CA LYS A 272 11.11 -8.30 8.27
C LYS A 272 10.05 -7.57 9.08
N TYR A 273 8.92 -7.29 8.46
CA TYR A 273 7.89 -6.37 8.96
C TYR A 273 7.24 -6.82 10.27
N TRP A 274 7.41 -8.10 10.65
CA TRP A 274 7.01 -8.63 11.95
C TRP A 274 7.92 -8.21 13.11
N ARG A 275 9.12 -7.70 12.83
CA ARG A 275 10.10 -7.29 13.85
C ARG A 275 9.70 -5.98 14.53
N ARG A 276 9.88 -5.94 15.85
CA ARG A 276 9.53 -4.78 16.68
C ARG A 276 10.27 -3.50 16.26
N GLU A 277 11.51 -3.62 15.81
CA GLU A 277 12.32 -2.51 15.36
C GLU A 277 11.70 -1.79 14.16
N TRP A 278 11.15 -2.55 13.19
CA TRP A 278 10.41 -1.99 12.08
C TRP A 278 9.07 -1.38 12.53
N LYS A 279 8.33 -2.10 13.37
CA LYS A 279 7.06 -1.60 13.94
C LYS A 279 7.22 -0.26 14.65
N ASN A 280 8.32 -0.07 15.40
CA ASN A 280 8.64 1.19 16.08
C ASN A 280 8.96 2.35 15.11
N ILE A 281 9.42 2.06 13.89
CA ILE A 281 9.57 3.07 12.82
C ILE A 281 8.19 3.46 12.28
N LEU A 282 7.29 2.49 12.16
CA LEU A 282 5.95 2.71 11.62
C LEU A 282 5.03 3.44 12.60
N TYR A 283 5.00 3.07 13.89
CA TYR A 283 4.08 3.66 14.87
C TYR A 283 4.59 3.56 16.31
N GLY A 284 3.98 4.33 17.22
CA GLY A 284 4.16 4.21 18.66
C GLY A 284 5.07 5.26 19.30
N THR A 285 5.64 6.16 18.50
CA THR A 285 6.49 7.27 18.98
C THR A 285 6.20 8.54 18.20
N PRO A 286 6.44 9.76 18.76
CA PRO A 286 6.15 11.01 18.06
C PRO A 286 6.83 11.16 16.69
N ASP A 287 7.99 10.52 16.51
CA ASP A 287 8.76 10.56 15.27
C ASP A 287 8.46 9.37 14.34
N ALA A 288 7.57 8.45 14.75
CA ALA A 288 7.16 7.33 13.92
C ALA A 288 6.30 7.81 12.74
N TYR A 289 6.32 7.04 11.66
CA TYR A 289 5.74 7.46 10.38
C TYR A 289 4.23 7.72 10.48
N LEU A 290 3.47 6.77 11.02
CA LEU A 290 2.02 6.89 11.24
C LEU A 290 1.67 8.00 12.22
N ASP A 291 2.46 8.18 13.28
CA ASP A 291 2.27 9.26 14.25
C ASP A 291 2.45 10.64 13.59
N THR A 292 3.40 10.77 12.66
CA THR A 292 3.58 11.98 11.86
C THR A 292 2.40 12.22 10.92
N ILE A 293 1.87 11.16 10.28
CA ILE A 293 0.66 11.24 9.44
C ILE A 293 -0.55 11.73 10.27
N LEU A 294 -0.76 11.14 11.44
CA LEU A 294 -1.84 11.50 12.36
C LEU A 294 -1.70 12.95 12.85
N ALA A 295 -0.48 13.37 13.22
CA ALA A 295 -0.20 14.74 13.67
C ALA A 295 -0.41 15.78 12.56
N ALA A 296 -0.13 15.42 11.30
CA ALA A 296 -0.42 16.23 10.12
C ALA A 296 -1.91 16.27 9.74
N GLY A 297 -2.77 15.49 10.40
CA GLY A 297 -4.23 15.56 10.21
C GLY A 297 -4.73 15.00 8.88
N PHE A 298 -4.00 14.04 8.30
CA PHE A 298 -4.48 13.25 7.18
C PHE A 298 -5.72 12.44 7.57
N ASP A 299 -6.59 12.18 6.60
CA ASP A 299 -7.81 11.39 6.81
C ASP A 299 -7.54 9.89 6.88
N GLY A 300 -6.38 9.45 6.39
CA GLY A 300 -6.02 8.04 6.36
C GLY A 300 -4.59 7.79 5.90
N ALA A 301 -4.21 6.52 5.91
CA ALA A 301 -2.95 6.02 5.39
C ALA A 301 -3.20 5.09 4.20
N PHE A 302 -2.37 5.26 3.17
CA PHE A 302 -2.23 4.36 2.04
C PHE A 302 -1.07 3.40 2.33
N LEU A 303 -1.41 2.18 2.74
CA LEU A 303 -0.46 1.16 3.17
C LEU A 303 0.09 0.43 1.95
N ASP A 304 1.33 0.73 1.58
CA ASP A 304 1.97 0.18 0.39
C ASP A 304 2.90 -1.01 0.70
N VAL A 305 3.13 -1.83 -0.32
CA VAL A 305 3.96 -3.05 -0.24
C VAL A 305 3.37 -4.07 0.74
N VAL A 306 2.04 -4.18 0.77
CA VAL A 306 1.36 -5.21 1.57
C VAL A 306 1.68 -6.62 1.05
N ASP A 307 2.02 -6.78 -0.22
CA ASP A 307 2.53 -8.03 -0.81
C ASP A 307 3.97 -8.37 -0.43
N GLY A 308 4.67 -7.54 0.35
CA GLY A 308 6.04 -7.84 0.81
C GLY A 308 6.20 -9.17 1.55
N TYR A 309 5.11 -9.77 2.05
CA TYR A 309 5.14 -11.13 2.61
C TYR A 309 5.52 -12.21 1.59
N GLN A 310 5.19 -12.00 0.30
CA GLN A 310 5.46 -12.97 -0.76
C GLN A 310 6.95 -13.15 -1.00
N TYR A 311 7.75 -12.08 -0.85
CA TYR A 311 9.21 -12.16 -0.92
C TYR A 311 9.77 -13.17 0.09
N PHE A 312 9.31 -13.11 1.35
CA PHE A 312 9.80 -14.01 2.39
C PHE A 312 9.30 -15.45 2.22
N GLN A 313 8.09 -15.65 1.70
CA GLN A 313 7.61 -17.00 1.35
C GLN A 313 8.44 -17.65 0.22
N GLN A 314 8.79 -16.87 -0.80
CA GLN A 314 9.57 -17.37 -1.94
C GLN A 314 11.02 -17.66 -1.58
N THR A 315 11.65 -16.79 -0.77
CA THR A 315 13.05 -16.94 -0.34
C THR A 315 13.24 -18.09 0.64
N GLU A 316 12.33 -18.33 1.58
CA GLU A 316 12.42 -19.51 2.45
C GLU A 316 12.08 -20.81 1.71
N GLY A 317 11.18 -20.78 0.73
CA GLY A 317 10.85 -21.94 -0.10
C GLY A 317 11.95 -22.36 -1.06
N THR A 318 13.00 -21.56 -1.26
CA THR A 318 14.17 -21.90 -2.09
C THR A 318 15.35 -22.48 -1.29
N GLU A 319 15.29 -22.48 0.05
CA GLU A 319 16.33 -23.04 0.93
C GLU A 319 16.04 -24.48 1.41
N SER A 320 14.93 -25.11 0.95
CA SER A 320 14.52 -26.48 1.29
C SER A 320 14.79 -27.50 0.19
#